data_AF-A0A7X7GD06-F1
#
_entry.id   AF-A0A7X7GD06-F1
#
_cell.length_a   1.000
_cell.length_b   1.000
_cell.length_c   1.000
_cell.angle_alpha   90.00
_cell.angle_beta   90.00
_cell.angle_gamma   90.00
#
_symmetry.space_group_name_H-M   'P 1'
#
loop_
_entity.id
_entity.type
_entity.pdbx_description
1 polymer ?
#
loop_
_entity_poly.entity_id
_entity_poly.type
_entity_poly.pdbx_seq_one_letter_code
_entity_poly.pdbx_strand_id
1 'polypeptide(L)'
;MRKRTLLTMVTVLATALVLLVAAPAWAATVTVRAQSLSGEVCAPVQVDVPDDLTITDSEGNVITCGPANALGALYLAAQAEDFAFVTTAGGAFLDSIAGIGGPPDWTSWWLYSVNGCIPMVGLLDWELQDGDRILFFEAGGDPTAPWVDKELIVLGPQAVAAGGPVTLTVVGDDLGKANSAADAPRFDLDPATDVELPADFEPVEGATVHVNGATYVTDAQGQVTIAVVPVGIHAVWAEKAYDENWQYISGPGGLTLIGEFADVSADHPHYGAIHAIAGAGIVEGYKTDAGDVTPSFGPADNLFRAQFAKMISLALSLEIVAGADTPFTDLGERETGNPYPHDFVAAAFSRGIVKGLTTNTFGTYDKVTRAQVVTMVVRAAQMITPAALSEAPETFSATWGTFSTDHQDNARIAEYNGLLTGLDLQGTAADPWEPMTRAETAQVIANLLELLK
;
A
#
# COMPACT_ATOMS: atom_id res chain seq x y z
N MET A 1 69.81 -34.65 19.99
CA MET A 1 69.23 -35.55 18.97
C MET A 1 67.73 -35.70 19.22
N ARG A 2 66.93 -35.18 18.27
CA ARG A 2 65.48 -35.34 18.02
C ARG A 2 64.59 -35.88 19.16
N LYS A 3 63.75 -34.99 19.72
CA LYS A 3 62.38 -35.33 20.12
C LYS A 3 61.41 -34.41 19.38
N ARG A 4 60.49 -35.03 18.65
CA ARG A 4 59.40 -34.42 17.88
C ARG A 4 58.39 -33.82 18.86
N THR A 5 58.04 -32.54 18.69
CA THR A 5 56.88 -31.93 19.35
C THR A 5 55.74 -31.94 18.34
N LEU A 6 54.73 -32.76 18.61
CA LEU A 6 53.50 -32.84 17.85
C LEU A 6 52.62 -31.66 18.31
N LEU A 7 52.34 -30.72 17.42
CA LEU A 7 51.35 -29.66 17.68
C LEU A 7 49.97 -30.24 17.38
N THR A 8 49.18 -30.51 18.41
CA THR A 8 47.76 -30.87 18.28
C THR A 8 46.99 -29.56 18.10
N MET A 9 46.49 -29.28 16.89
CA MET A 9 45.49 -28.23 16.68
C MET A 9 44.21 -28.63 17.39
N VAL A 10 43.82 -27.87 18.41
CA VAL A 10 42.48 -27.93 19.00
C VAL A 10 41.61 -26.98 18.19
N THR A 11 40.75 -27.53 17.34
CA THR A 11 39.72 -26.78 16.63
C THR A 11 38.59 -26.50 17.62
N VAL A 12 38.45 -25.25 18.06
CA VAL A 12 37.29 -24.81 18.86
C VAL A 12 36.15 -24.53 17.88
N LEU A 13 35.21 -25.47 17.77
CA LEU A 13 33.97 -25.28 17.03
C LEU A 13 33.01 -24.50 17.95
N ALA A 14 32.87 -23.20 17.72
CA ALA A 14 31.85 -22.39 18.40
C ALA A 14 30.49 -22.63 17.72
N THR A 15 29.67 -23.49 18.31
CA THR A 15 28.24 -23.60 17.97
C THR A 15 27.52 -22.34 18.46
N ALA A 16 27.17 -21.45 17.54
CA ALA A 16 26.20 -20.39 17.79
C ALA A 16 24.82 -21.04 17.98
N LEU A 17 24.36 -21.09 19.23
CA LEU A 17 22.98 -21.46 19.55
C LEU A 17 22.12 -20.23 19.25
N VAL A 18 21.53 -20.18 18.06
CA VAL A 18 20.41 -19.27 17.79
C VAL A 18 19.27 -19.75 18.69
N LEU A 19 18.95 -18.99 19.74
CA LEU A 19 17.69 -19.14 20.45
C LEU A 19 16.59 -18.77 19.45
N LEU A 20 16.02 -19.78 18.79
CA LEU A 20 14.73 -19.66 18.14
C LEU A 20 13.73 -19.44 19.27
N VAL A 21 13.38 -18.19 19.57
CA VAL A 21 12.19 -17.90 20.36
C VAL A 21 11.04 -18.38 19.48
N ALA A 22 10.38 -19.47 19.87
CA ALA A 22 9.16 -19.89 19.22
C ALA A 22 8.20 -18.69 19.28
N ALA A 23 7.70 -18.26 18.12
CA ALA A 23 6.65 -17.25 18.08
C ALA A 23 5.50 -17.72 18.98
N PRO A 24 4.86 -16.82 19.74
CA PRO A 24 3.69 -17.18 20.53
C PRO A 24 2.66 -17.87 19.63
N ALA A 25 2.09 -18.98 20.10
CA ALA A 25 1.03 -19.66 19.39
C ALA A 25 -0.26 -18.86 19.60
N TRP A 26 -0.69 -18.17 18.56
CA TRP A 26 -1.97 -17.46 18.54
C TRP A 26 -3.13 -18.45 18.41
N ALA A 27 -4.32 -18.06 18.86
CA ALA A 27 -5.50 -18.90 18.77
C ALA A 27 -6.12 -18.84 17.36
N ALA A 28 -6.17 -17.66 16.75
CA ALA A 28 -6.56 -17.48 15.36
C ALA A 28 -5.82 -16.30 14.71
N THR A 29 -5.37 -16.45 13.47
CA THR A 29 -4.91 -15.34 12.64
C THR A 29 -6.03 -14.98 11.67
N VAL A 30 -6.51 -13.73 11.73
CA VAL A 30 -7.71 -13.27 11.00
C VAL A 30 -7.44 -11.98 10.23
N THR A 31 -8.30 -11.64 9.27
CA THR A 31 -8.27 -10.34 8.59
C THR A 31 -9.42 -9.47 9.07
N VAL A 32 -9.14 -8.24 9.49
CA VAL A 32 -10.13 -7.27 9.97
C VAL A 32 -10.24 -6.10 8.99
N ARG A 33 -11.46 -5.66 8.70
CA ARG A 33 -11.78 -4.45 7.94
C ARG A 33 -12.87 -3.67 8.69
N ALA A 34 -12.85 -2.34 8.63
CA ALA A 34 -13.94 -1.51 9.12
C ALA A 34 -14.38 -0.48 8.07
N GLN A 35 -15.70 -0.38 7.85
CA GLN A 35 -16.32 0.47 6.83
C GLN A 35 -17.42 1.33 7.44
N SER A 36 -17.34 2.65 7.32
CA SER A 36 -18.42 3.56 7.71
C SER A 36 -19.31 3.92 6.51
N LEU A 37 -20.44 4.58 6.77
CA LEU A 37 -21.31 5.21 5.77
C LEU A 37 -20.58 6.25 4.93
N SER A 38 -19.53 6.85 5.49
CA SER A 38 -18.76 7.93 4.89
C SER A 38 -17.46 7.48 4.20
N GLY A 39 -17.08 6.21 4.34
CA GLY A 39 -15.83 5.69 3.79
C GLY A 39 -15.17 4.64 4.66
N GLU A 40 -14.10 4.06 4.12
CA GLU A 40 -13.27 3.07 4.81
C GLU A 40 -12.64 3.69 6.07
N VAL A 41 -12.74 2.96 7.18
CA VAL A 41 -12.16 3.34 8.48
C VAL A 41 -10.88 2.58 8.75
N CYS A 42 -10.87 1.30 8.38
CA CYS A 42 -9.72 0.40 8.51
C CYS A 42 -9.68 -0.49 7.28
N ALA A 43 -8.62 -0.35 6.48
CA ALA A 43 -8.33 -1.25 5.37
C ALA A 43 -8.09 -2.68 5.89
N PRO A 44 -8.19 -3.73 5.06
CA PRO A 44 -7.94 -5.10 5.49
C PRO A 44 -6.56 -5.27 6.15
N VAL A 45 -6.55 -5.54 7.46
CA VAL A 45 -5.34 -5.77 8.27
C VAL A 45 -5.37 -7.17 8.86
N GLN A 46 -4.24 -7.87 8.77
CA GLN A 46 -4.09 -9.20 9.37
C GLN A 46 -3.65 -9.07 10.83
N VAL A 47 -4.39 -9.71 11.74
CA VAL A 47 -4.11 -9.67 13.18
C VAL A 47 -4.11 -11.07 13.78
N ASP A 48 -3.24 -11.23 14.76
CA ASP A 48 -3.03 -12.48 15.48
C ASP A 48 -3.76 -12.41 16.84
N VAL A 49 -4.90 -13.08 16.97
CA VAL A 49 -5.79 -12.96 18.13
C VAL A 49 -5.49 -14.10 19.13
N PRO A 50 -4.99 -13.80 20.35
CA PRO A 50 -4.82 -14.79 21.39
C PRO A 50 -6.14 -15.05 22.15
N ASP A 51 -6.21 -16.22 22.78
CA ASP A 51 -7.21 -16.47 23.83
C ASP A 51 -6.91 -15.63 25.07
N ASP A 52 -7.97 -15.43 25.86
CA ASP A 52 -8.05 -14.68 27.11
C ASP A 52 -7.49 -13.25 27.03
N LEU A 53 -7.56 -12.63 25.84
CA LEU A 53 -7.13 -11.26 25.63
C LEU A 53 -7.92 -10.30 26.54
N THR A 54 -7.20 -9.51 27.32
CA THR A 54 -7.79 -8.41 28.09
C THR A 54 -7.53 -7.10 27.36
N ILE A 55 -8.61 -6.41 27.03
CA ILE A 55 -8.59 -5.15 26.30
C ILE A 55 -9.07 -4.01 27.18
N THR A 56 -8.77 -2.79 26.76
CA THR A 56 -9.36 -1.57 27.31
C THR A 56 -9.85 -0.72 26.14
N ASP A 57 -11.13 -0.36 26.13
CA ASP A 57 -11.66 0.55 25.11
C ASP A 57 -11.30 2.02 25.40
N SER A 58 -11.75 2.93 24.53
CA SER A 58 -11.36 4.35 24.61
C SER A 58 -12.03 5.12 25.75
N GLU A 59 -13.03 4.55 26.43
CA GLU A 59 -13.63 5.10 27.64
C GLU A 59 -13.02 4.51 28.92
N GLY A 60 -12.08 3.56 28.80
CA GLY A 60 -11.42 2.92 29.92
C GLY A 60 -12.14 1.68 30.44
N ASN A 61 -13.12 1.14 29.68
CA ASN A 61 -13.78 -0.11 30.04
C ASN A 61 -12.82 -1.27 29.80
N VAL A 62 -12.51 -2.04 30.84
CA VAL A 62 -11.64 -3.21 30.77
C VAL A 62 -12.47 -4.46 30.56
N ILE A 63 -12.20 -5.21 29.49
CA ILE A 63 -12.99 -6.36 29.05
C ILE A 63 -12.06 -7.55 28.81
N THR A 64 -12.46 -8.72 29.30
CA THR A 64 -11.77 -9.99 29.02
C THR A 64 -12.53 -10.74 27.94
N CYS A 65 -11.86 -11.06 26.84
CA CYS A 65 -12.48 -11.63 25.65
C CYS A 65 -12.78 -13.14 25.77
N GLY A 66 -12.15 -13.86 26.70
CA GLY A 66 -12.25 -15.33 26.70
C GLY A 66 -11.59 -15.88 25.43
N PRO A 67 -12.19 -16.82 24.67
CA PRO A 67 -11.63 -17.27 23.39
C PRO A 67 -11.36 -16.12 22.40
N ALA A 68 -10.49 -16.36 21.42
CA ALA A 68 -10.30 -15.42 20.31
C ALA A 68 -11.64 -15.07 19.64
N ASN A 69 -12.00 -13.79 19.65
CA ASN A 69 -13.30 -13.30 19.21
C ASN A 69 -13.21 -11.97 18.43
N ALA A 70 -14.34 -11.53 17.88
CA ALA A 70 -14.41 -10.34 17.04
C ALA A 70 -13.96 -9.06 17.77
N LEU A 71 -14.29 -8.91 19.07
CA LEU A 71 -13.85 -7.74 19.84
C LEU A 71 -12.33 -7.71 20.02
N GLY A 72 -11.71 -8.85 20.33
CA GLY A 72 -10.27 -8.97 20.43
C GLY A 72 -9.56 -8.65 19.10
N ALA A 73 -10.14 -9.11 17.98
CA ALA A 73 -9.64 -8.80 16.64
C ALA A 73 -9.73 -7.29 16.34
N LEU A 74 -10.86 -6.64 16.64
CA LEU A 74 -11.01 -5.19 16.47
C LEU A 74 -10.00 -4.42 17.33
N TYR A 75 -9.78 -4.83 18.58
CA TYR A 75 -8.79 -4.18 19.44
C TYR A 75 -7.38 -4.24 18.85
N LEU A 76 -6.96 -5.39 18.31
CA LEU A 76 -5.65 -5.52 17.69
C LEU A 76 -5.54 -4.72 16.39
N ALA A 77 -6.61 -4.68 15.59
CA ALA A 77 -6.67 -3.83 14.41
C ALA A 77 -6.60 -2.34 14.77
N ALA A 78 -7.30 -1.93 15.83
CA ALA A 78 -7.27 -0.57 16.37
C ALA A 78 -5.87 -0.14 16.82
N GLN A 79 -5.09 -1.06 17.39
CA GLN A 79 -3.69 -0.80 17.74
C GLN A 79 -2.76 -0.75 16.52
N ALA A 80 -3.02 -1.60 15.52
CA ALA A 80 -2.22 -1.63 14.30
C ALA A 80 -2.43 -0.38 13.43
N GLU A 81 -3.68 0.09 13.35
CA GLU A 81 -4.10 1.18 12.46
C GLU A 81 -4.40 2.50 13.21
N ASP A 82 -4.06 2.57 14.51
CA ASP A 82 -4.18 3.76 15.37
C ASP A 82 -5.57 4.44 15.35
N PHE A 83 -6.62 3.68 15.65
CA PHE A 83 -7.98 4.22 15.80
C PHE A 83 -8.63 3.87 17.14
N ALA A 84 -9.48 4.77 17.63
CA ALA A 84 -10.25 4.58 18.85
C ALA A 84 -11.54 3.80 18.58
N PHE A 85 -12.02 3.04 19.57
CA PHE A 85 -13.38 2.49 19.57
C PHE A 85 -13.94 2.50 21.00
N VAL A 86 -15.27 2.52 21.10
CA VAL A 86 -16.02 2.51 22.35
C VAL A 86 -17.01 1.35 22.32
N THR A 87 -17.07 0.60 23.42
CA THR A 87 -18.00 -0.52 23.56
C THR A 87 -19.19 -0.15 24.42
N THR A 88 -20.27 -0.92 24.28
CA THR A 88 -21.44 -0.85 25.17
C THR A 88 -21.88 -2.25 25.58
N ALA A 89 -22.82 -2.33 26.53
CA ALA A 89 -23.34 -3.57 27.09
C ALA A 89 -22.23 -4.56 27.55
N GLY A 90 -21.16 -4.03 28.16
CA GLY A 90 -20.05 -4.85 28.67
C GLY A 90 -19.16 -5.47 27.60
N GLY A 91 -19.10 -4.89 26.40
CA GLY A 91 -18.27 -5.38 25.29
C GLY A 91 -19.03 -6.16 24.23
N ALA A 92 -20.32 -6.45 24.44
CA ALA A 92 -21.12 -7.21 23.49
C ALA A 92 -21.42 -6.43 22.20
N PHE A 93 -21.46 -5.09 22.26
CA PHE A 93 -21.76 -4.21 21.13
C PHE A 93 -20.78 -3.03 21.07
N LEU A 94 -20.74 -2.38 19.91
CA LEU A 94 -20.00 -1.15 19.68
C LEU A 94 -20.93 0.06 19.83
N ASP A 95 -20.42 1.09 20.50
CA ASP A 95 -21.01 2.42 20.47
C ASP A 95 -20.43 3.22 19.29
N SER A 96 -19.10 3.20 19.13
CA SER A 96 -18.42 3.86 18.02
C SER A 96 -17.10 3.21 17.62
N ILE A 97 -16.70 3.42 16.36
CA ILE A 97 -15.35 3.17 15.84
C ILE A 97 -14.86 4.46 15.17
N ALA A 98 -13.61 4.84 15.43
CA ALA A 98 -13.00 6.09 14.98
C ALA A 98 -13.83 7.35 15.28
N GLY A 99 -14.62 7.32 16.37
CA GLY A 99 -15.53 8.40 16.76
C GLY A 99 -16.80 8.50 15.91
N ILE A 100 -17.08 7.52 15.04
CA ILE A 100 -18.28 7.42 14.22
C ILE A 100 -19.29 6.51 14.93
N GLY A 101 -20.52 6.99 15.12
CA GLY A 101 -21.56 6.37 15.93
C GLY A 101 -21.75 7.04 17.30
N GLY A 102 -22.61 6.47 18.15
CA GLY A 102 -22.89 6.95 19.50
C GLY A 102 -23.99 8.02 19.62
N PRO A 103 -24.43 8.36 20.85
CA PRO A 103 -25.45 9.38 21.10
C PRO A 103 -25.01 10.80 20.67
N PRO A 104 -25.94 11.72 20.31
CA PRO A 104 -27.35 11.75 20.73
C PRO A 104 -28.39 11.26 19.71
N ASP A 105 -28.02 10.93 18.47
CA ASP A 105 -28.99 10.74 17.40
C ASP A 105 -29.21 9.28 16.98
N TRP A 106 -28.32 8.33 17.32
CA TRP A 106 -28.45 6.90 17.00
C TRP A 106 -28.92 6.66 15.55
N THR A 107 -28.55 7.56 14.65
CA THR A 107 -28.93 7.54 13.23
C THR A 107 -28.17 6.47 12.48
N SER A 108 -27.11 5.95 13.09
CA SER A 108 -26.33 4.81 12.67
C SER A 108 -25.91 3.94 13.85
N TRP A 109 -25.51 2.71 13.55
CA TRP A 109 -25.01 1.71 14.49
C TRP A 109 -24.00 0.81 13.81
N TRP A 110 -23.18 0.10 14.59
CA TRP A 110 -22.17 -0.80 14.06
C TRP A 110 -22.61 -2.26 14.15
N LEU A 111 -22.44 -2.96 13.03
CA LEU A 111 -22.62 -4.40 12.89
C LEU A 111 -21.28 -5.03 12.49
N TYR A 112 -21.24 -6.36 12.48
CA TYR A 112 -20.12 -7.10 11.96
C TYR A 112 -20.58 -8.34 11.19
N SER A 113 -19.82 -8.72 10.16
CA SER A 113 -19.94 -10.01 9.49
C SER A 113 -18.64 -10.78 9.58
N VAL A 114 -18.74 -12.10 9.53
CA VAL A 114 -17.62 -13.03 9.45
C VAL A 114 -17.78 -13.86 8.19
N ASN A 115 -16.76 -13.87 7.33
CA ASN A 115 -16.76 -14.56 6.04
C ASN A 115 -17.98 -14.22 5.15
N GLY A 116 -18.48 -12.99 5.25
CA GLY A 116 -19.62 -12.49 4.48
C GLY A 116 -21.00 -12.85 5.04
N CYS A 117 -21.10 -13.33 6.29
CA CYS A 117 -22.39 -13.55 6.96
C CYS A 117 -22.41 -12.90 8.34
N ILE A 118 -23.52 -12.31 8.75
CA ILE A 118 -23.67 -11.65 10.05
C ILE A 118 -23.95 -12.69 11.14
N PRO A 119 -23.11 -12.81 12.18
CA PRO A 119 -23.45 -13.62 13.34
C PRO A 119 -24.62 -13.04 14.14
N MET A 120 -25.55 -13.89 14.57
CA MET A 120 -26.65 -13.50 15.47
C MET A 120 -26.25 -13.49 16.95
N VAL A 121 -25.02 -13.07 17.24
CA VAL A 121 -24.43 -13.02 18.59
C VAL A 121 -23.55 -11.78 18.75
N GLY A 122 -23.32 -11.35 19.99
CA GLY A 122 -22.46 -10.21 20.29
C GLY A 122 -20.98 -10.47 20.01
N LEU A 123 -20.16 -9.42 20.02
CA LEU A 123 -18.75 -9.48 19.64
C LEU A 123 -17.87 -10.41 20.49
N LEU A 124 -18.32 -10.70 21.71
CA LEU A 124 -17.63 -11.58 22.65
C LEU A 124 -17.95 -13.06 22.43
N ASP A 125 -19.07 -13.36 21.79
CA ASP A 125 -19.66 -14.70 21.75
C ASP A 125 -19.35 -15.45 20.45
N TRP A 126 -18.77 -14.77 19.45
CA TRP A 126 -18.31 -15.41 18.22
C TRP A 126 -16.84 -15.85 18.33
N GLU A 127 -16.61 -17.16 18.40
CA GLU A 127 -15.28 -17.76 18.40
C GLU A 127 -14.68 -17.78 16.98
N LEU A 128 -13.52 -17.15 16.82
CA LEU A 128 -12.81 -17.01 15.55
C LEU A 128 -12.01 -18.26 15.19
N GLN A 129 -11.89 -18.49 13.90
CA GLN A 129 -11.04 -19.52 13.31
C GLN A 129 -9.94 -18.89 12.46
N ASP A 130 -8.83 -19.62 12.31
CA ASP A 130 -7.73 -19.21 11.46
C ASP A 130 -8.20 -18.96 10.02
N GLY A 131 -7.86 -17.80 9.47
CA GLY A 131 -8.28 -17.35 8.15
C GLY A 131 -9.65 -16.67 8.07
N ASP A 132 -10.38 -16.54 9.19
CA ASP A 132 -11.66 -15.79 9.19
C ASP A 132 -11.43 -14.33 8.74
N ARG A 133 -12.39 -13.81 7.98
CA ARG A 133 -12.44 -12.41 7.53
C ARG A 133 -13.58 -11.70 8.24
N ILE A 134 -13.27 -10.62 8.95
CA ILE A 134 -14.22 -9.84 9.73
C ILE A 134 -14.40 -8.48 9.08
N LEU A 135 -15.64 -8.12 8.78
CA LEU A 135 -16.03 -6.79 8.34
C LEU A 135 -16.88 -6.15 9.44
N PHE A 136 -16.37 -5.10 10.05
CA PHE A 136 -17.17 -4.17 10.85
C PHE A 136 -17.77 -3.13 9.91
N PHE A 137 -19.07 -2.88 9.99
CA PHE A 137 -19.70 -1.90 9.13
C PHE A 137 -20.74 -1.06 9.85
N GLU A 138 -20.77 0.21 9.50
CA GLU A 138 -21.80 1.14 9.95
C GLU A 138 -23.06 0.96 9.09
N ALA A 139 -24.16 0.69 9.78
CA ALA A 139 -25.51 0.69 9.26
C ALA A 139 -26.21 1.99 9.69
N GLY A 140 -27.21 2.46 8.94
CA GLY A 140 -27.91 3.68 9.32
C GLY A 140 -29.26 3.88 8.64
N GLY A 141 -30.00 4.87 9.13
CA GLY A 141 -31.38 5.14 8.69
C GLY A 141 -32.42 4.63 9.67
N ASP A 142 -33.57 4.17 9.15
CA ASP A 142 -34.64 3.62 9.98
C ASP A 142 -34.31 2.17 10.37
N PRO A 143 -34.04 1.86 11.66
CA PRO A 143 -33.69 0.51 12.09
C PRO A 143 -34.86 -0.48 11.97
N THR A 144 -36.06 0.00 11.66
CA THR A 144 -37.25 -0.83 11.42
C THR A 144 -37.52 -1.05 9.94
N ALA A 145 -36.73 -0.44 9.06
CA ALA A 145 -36.86 -0.66 7.64
C ALA A 145 -36.54 -2.12 7.30
N PRO A 146 -37.20 -2.69 6.28
CA PRO A 146 -37.10 -4.10 5.95
C PRO A 146 -35.79 -4.45 5.20
N TRP A 147 -34.79 -3.58 5.26
CA TRP A 147 -33.57 -3.73 4.48
C TRP A 147 -32.75 -4.92 4.95
N VAL A 148 -32.08 -5.56 4.00
CA VAL A 148 -31.01 -6.50 4.26
C VAL A 148 -29.68 -5.84 3.91
N ASP A 149 -28.60 -6.30 4.52
CA ASP A 149 -27.25 -5.79 4.32
C ASP A 149 -26.56 -6.51 3.16
N LYS A 150 -25.90 -5.73 2.30
CA LYS A 150 -25.22 -6.24 1.11
C LYS A 150 -23.82 -5.65 0.95
N GLU A 151 -22.78 -6.47 1.02
CA GLU A 151 -21.41 -6.02 0.71
C GLU A 151 -21.23 -5.99 -0.81
N LEU A 152 -20.81 -4.84 -1.34
CA LEU A 152 -20.47 -4.71 -2.75
C LEU A 152 -19.11 -5.34 -3.05
N ILE A 153 -19.01 -6.11 -4.13
CA ILE A 153 -17.77 -6.73 -4.57
C ILE A 153 -17.52 -6.33 -6.01
N VAL A 154 -16.35 -5.76 -6.27
CA VAL A 154 -15.92 -5.43 -7.63
C VAL A 154 -15.09 -6.57 -8.19
N LEU A 155 -15.56 -7.15 -9.28
CA LEU A 155 -14.94 -8.24 -10.02
C LEU A 155 -14.36 -7.73 -11.34
N GLY A 156 -13.17 -8.22 -11.68
CA GLY A 156 -12.49 -7.87 -12.92
C GLY A 156 -11.06 -8.41 -12.96
N PRO A 157 -10.34 -8.19 -14.07
CA PRO A 157 -8.92 -8.51 -14.13
C PRO A 157 -8.12 -7.59 -13.19
N GLN A 158 -7.07 -8.15 -12.57
CA GLN A 158 -6.12 -7.40 -11.72
C GLN A 158 -5.08 -6.64 -12.55
N ALA A 159 -4.87 -7.03 -13.80
CA ALA A 159 -3.93 -6.40 -14.72
C ALA A 159 -4.46 -6.45 -16.16
N VAL A 160 -4.26 -5.36 -16.89
CA VAL A 160 -4.62 -5.24 -18.31
C VAL A 160 -3.59 -4.38 -19.02
N ALA A 161 -3.44 -4.56 -20.34
CA ALA A 161 -2.62 -3.66 -21.14
C ALA A 161 -3.17 -2.23 -21.06
N ALA A 162 -2.32 -1.27 -20.70
CA ALA A 162 -2.72 0.13 -20.64
C ALA A 162 -3.12 0.68 -22.01
N GLY A 163 -4.04 1.64 -22.01
CA GLY A 163 -4.60 2.27 -23.21
C GLY A 163 -5.81 1.53 -23.80
N GLY A 164 -6.08 0.30 -23.38
CA GLY A 164 -7.25 -0.48 -23.80
C GLY A 164 -8.44 -0.38 -22.84
N PRO A 165 -9.62 -0.87 -23.26
CA PRO A 165 -10.79 -0.93 -22.40
C PRO A 165 -10.73 -2.12 -21.44
N VAL A 166 -11.35 -1.98 -20.27
CA VAL A 166 -11.62 -3.09 -19.35
C VAL A 166 -13.05 -3.02 -18.84
N THR A 167 -13.69 -4.18 -18.72
CA THR A 167 -15.02 -4.31 -18.12
C THR A 167 -14.87 -4.85 -16.70
N LEU A 168 -15.48 -4.13 -15.76
CA LEU A 168 -15.62 -4.54 -14.37
C LEU A 168 -17.08 -4.88 -14.09
N THR A 169 -17.33 -5.75 -13.12
CA THR A 169 -18.68 -6.14 -12.68
C THR A 169 -18.79 -5.90 -11.18
N VAL A 170 -19.85 -5.23 -10.74
CA VAL A 170 -20.20 -5.15 -9.32
C VAL A 170 -21.29 -6.17 -9.04
N VAL A 171 -21.02 -7.04 -8.09
CA VAL A 171 -21.99 -7.97 -7.50
C VAL A 171 -22.19 -7.63 -6.04
N GLY A 172 -23.25 -8.14 -5.43
CA GLY A 172 -23.52 -7.88 -4.01
C GLY A 172 -23.75 -9.17 -3.24
N ASP A 173 -22.93 -9.35 -2.19
CA ASP A 173 -22.99 -10.44 -1.22
C ASP A 173 -24.07 -10.15 -0.17
N ASP A 174 -25.11 -10.99 -0.10
CA ASP A 174 -26.17 -10.92 0.90
C ASP A 174 -25.66 -11.40 2.27
N LEU A 175 -25.37 -10.44 3.16
CA LEU A 175 -24.77 -10.73 4.46
C LEU A 175 -25.70 -11.49 5.43
N GLY A 176 -26.95 -11.74 5.04
CA GLY A 176 -27.89 -12.62 5.73
C GLY A 176 -27.73 -14.10 5.40
N LYS A 177 -26.85 -14.47 4.46
CA LYS A 177 -26.62 -15.85 4.02
C LYS A 177 -25.17 -16.25 4.17
N ALA A 178 -24.94 -17.54 4.35
CA ALA A 178 -23.59 -18.07 4.40
C ALA A 178 -23.00 -18.22 2.99
N ASN A 179 -21.74 -17.84 2.83
CA ASN A 179 -21.00 -17.97 1.58
C ASN A 179 -20.55 -19.40 1.24
N SER A 180 -20.80 -20.34 2.15
CA SER A 180 -20.57 -21.75 1.91
C SER A 180 -21.53 -22.62 2.72
N ALA A 181 -21.91 -23.77 2.16
CA ALA A 181 -22.71 -24.77 2.88
C ALA A 181 -21.96 -25.39 4.08
N ALA A 182 -20.64 -25.30 4.10
CA ALA A 182 -19.84 -25.77 5.24
C ALA A 182 -19.89 -24.77 6.40
N ASP A 183 -20.00 -23.47 6.10
CA ASP A 183 -20.06 -22.41 7.10
C ASP A 183 -21.47 -22.16 7.61
N ALA A 184 -22.52 -22.44 6.84
CA ALA A 184 -23.92 -22.19 7.26
C ALA A 184 -24.25 -22.69 8.68
N PRO A 185 -23.85 -23.91 9.11
CA PRO A 185 -24.09 -24.35 10.48
C PRO A 185 -23.40 -23.51 11.56
N ARG A 186 -22.30 -22.79 11.26
CA ARG A 186 -21.65 -21.85 12.20
C ARG A 186 -22.56 -20.67 12.53
N PHE A 187 -23.47 -20.32 11.62
CA PHE A 187 -24.42 -19.20 11.76
C PHE A 187 -25.83 -19.66 12.15
N ASP A 188 -26.00 -20.93 12.55
CA ASP A 188 -27.31 -21.57 12.77
C ASP A 188 -28.24 -21.53 11.53
N LEU A 189 -27.65 -21.53 10.34
CA LEU A 189 -28.35 -21.48 9.04
C LEU A 189 -28.48 -22.84 8.38
N ASP A 190 -29.53 -23.04 7.56
CA ASP A 190 -29.71 -24.27 6.79
C ASP A 190 -28.79 -24.26 5.55
N PRO A 191 -27.84 -25.22 5.45
CA PRO A 191 -26.91 -25.30 4.33
C PRO A 191 -27.56 -25.55 2.96
N ALA A 192 -28.87 -25.87 2.91
CA ALA A 192 -29.61 -26.10 1.68
C ALA A 192 -30.41 -24.87 1.19
N THR A 193 -30.75 -23.93 2.07
CA THR A 193 -31.63 -22.79 1.73
C THR A 193 -31.04 -21.42 2.03
N ASP A 194 -30.10 -21.35 2.96
CA ASP A 194 -29.60 -20.09 3.52
C ASP A 194 -28.13 -19.86 3.13
N VAL A 195 -27.77 -20.32 1.93
CA VAL A 195 -26.43 -20.23 1.34
C VAL A 195 -26.50 -19.47 0.03
N GLU A 196 -25.58 -18.52 -0.16
CA GLU A 196 -25.34 -17.83 -1.43
C GLU A 196 -23.86 -17.97 -1.76
N LEU A 197 -23.52 -18.73 -2.81
CA LEU A 197 -22.10 -18.90 -3.14
C LEU A 197 -21.58 -17.63 -3.83
N PRO A 198 -20.26 -17.35 -3.78
CA PRO A 198 -19.70 -16.20 -4.49
C PRO A 198 -19.95 -16.16 -6.00
N ALA A 199 -20.22 -17.31 -6.62
CA ALA A 199 -20.58 -17.39 -8.04
C ALA A 199 -22.05 -17.01 -8.31
N ASP A 200 -22.89 -16.99 -7.27
CA ASP A 200 -24.31 -16.70 -7.31
C ASP A 200 -24.62 -15.25 -6.88
N PHE A 201 -23.62 -14.48 -6.44
CA PHE A 201 -23.79 -13.06 -6.10
C PHE A 201 -24.40 -12.29 -7.26
N GLU A 202 -25.54 -11.68 -7.00
CA GLU A 202 -26.32 -11.01 -8.03
C GLU A 202 -25.67 -9.68 -8.46
N PRO A 203 -25.73 -9.33 -9.76
CA PRO A 203 -25.21 -8.06 -10.23
C PRO A 203 -25.94 -6.85 -9.63
N VAL A 204 -25.20 -5.79 -9.35
CA VAL A 204 -25.74 -4.57 -8.74
C VAL A 204 -25.81 -3.45 -9.79
N GLU A 205 -27.03 -3.15 -10.25
CA GLU A 205 -27.31 -2.02 -11.14
C GLU A 205 -27.15 -0.68 -10.42
N GLY A 206 -26.59 0.33 -11.08
CA GLY A 206 -26.51 1.69 -10.55
C GLY A 206 -25.60 1.84 -9.33
N ALA A 207 -24.61 0.96 -9.17
CA ALA A 207 -23.49 1.17 -8.24
C ALA A 207 -22.50 2.16 -8.86
N THR A 208 -21.93 3.04 -8.04
CA THR A 208 -20.84 3.93 -8.43
C THR A 208 -19.53 3.20 -8.24
N VAL A 209 -18.81 2.91 -9.33
CA VAL A 209 -17.47 2.34 -9.32
C VAL A 209 -16.45 3.46 -9.38
N HIS A 210 -15.56 3.47 -8.41
CA HIS A 210 -14.44 4.40 -8.30
C HIS A 210 -13.17 3.73 -8.83
N VAL A 211 -12.45 4.42 -9.71
CA VAL A 211 -11.14 4.00 -10.24
C VAL A 211 -10.21 5.18 -10.04
N ASN A 212 -9.43 5.16 -8.96
CA ASN A 212 -8.78 6.35 -8.41
C ASN A 212 -9.79 7.50 -8.22
N GLY A 213 -9.60 8.64 -8.90
CA GLY A 213 -10.50 9.81 -8.81
C GLY A 213 -11.60 9.86 -9.87
N ALA A 214 -11.71 8.86 -10.74
CA ALA A 214 -12.76 8.78 -11.76
C ALA A 214 -13.90 7.88 -11.29
N THR A 215 -15.13 8.25 -11.61
CA THR A 215 -16.33 7.46 -11.27
C THR A 215 -17.07 6.99 -12.50
N TYR A 216 -17.66 5.80 -12.38
CA TYR A 216 -18.46 5.17 -13.41
C TYR A 216 -19.70 4.54 -12.75
N VAL A 217 -20.76 4.30 -13.52
CA VAL A 217 -22.01 3.72 -13.00
C VAL A 217 -22.30 2.42 -13.71
N THR A 218 -22.66 1.39 -12.95
CA THR A 218 -22.98 0.07 -13.49
C THR A 218 -24.33 0.03 -14.21
N ASP A 219 -24.42 -0.77 -15.27
CA ASP A 219 -25.66 -1.07 -15.98
C ASP A 219 -26.49 -2.16 -15.26
N ALA A 220 -27.60 -2.58 -15.88
CA ALA A 220 -28.50 -3.61 -15.36
C ALA A 220 -27.86 -5.02 -15.22
N GLN A 221 -26.66 -5.23 -15.75
CA GLN A 221 -25.87 -6.44 -15.57
C GLN A 221 -24.77 -6.24 -14.52
N GLY A 222 -24.81 -5.14 -13.76
CA GLY A 222 -23.77 -4.76 -12.81
C GLY A 222 -22.46 -4.39 -13.49
N GLN A 223 -22.44 -4.18 -14.81
CA GLN A 223 -21.21 -4.01 -15.57
C GLN A 223 -20.89 -2.55 -15.83
N VAL A 224 -19.60 -2.26 -15.91
CA VAL A 224 -19.09 -0.96 -16.33
C VAL A 224 -17.82 -1.11 -17.15
N THR A 225 -17.67 -0.31 -18.20
CA THR A 225 -16.48 -0.35 -19.06
C THR A 225 -15.66 0.93 -18.92
N ILE A 226 -14.43 0.78 -18.44
CA ILE A 226 -13.41 1.82 -18.44
C ILE A 226 -12.79 1.80 -19.84
N ALA A 227 -13.00 2.85 -20.62
CA ALA A 227 -12.60 2.85 -22.04
C ALA A 227 -11.08 2.87 -22.26
N VAL A 228 -10.35 3.55 -21.37
CA VAL A 228 -8.90 3.73 -21.45
C VAL A 228 -8.32 3.60 -20.04
N VAL A 229 -7.66 2.49 -19.77
CA VAL A 229 -6.94 2.29 -18.50
C VAL A 229 -5.58 3.00 -18.59
N PRO A 230 -5.27 3.98 -17.72
CA PRO A 230 -3.95 4.60 -17.68
C PRO A 230 -2.87 3.60 -17.26
N VAL A 231 -1.60 3.94 -17.43
CA VAL A 231 -0.51 3.14 -16.87
C VAL A 231 -0.43 3.32 -15.35
N GLY A 232 -0.09 2.25 -14.64
CA GLY A 232 0.13 2.28 -13.19
C GLY A 232 -0.89 1.50 -12.38
N ILE A 233 -0.81 1.66 -11.06
CA ILE A 233 -1.69 1.01 -10.09
C ILE A 233 -2.93 1.89 -9.87
N HIS A 234 -4.11 1.29 -10.01
CA HIS A 234 -5.40 1.94 -9.79
C HIS A 234 -6.18 1.21 -8.69
N ALA A 235 -6.54 1.94 -7.63
CA ALA A 235 -7.44 1.42 -6.60
C ALA A 235 -8.87 1.43 -7.14
N VAL A 236 -9.56 0.32 -6.99
CA VAL A 236 -10.93 0.13 -7.45
C VAL A 236 -11.83 -0.35 -6.32
N TRP A 237 -12.95 0.34 -6.17
CA TRP A 237 -14.00 0.00 -5.20
C TRP A 237 -15.36 0.50 -5.70
N ALA A 238 -16.44 0.10 -5.04
CA ALA A 238 -17.78 0.51 -5.40
C ALA A 238 -18.62 0.89 -4.18
N GLU A 239 -19.55 1.81 -4.39
CA GLU A 239 -20.57 2.22 -3.42
C GLU A 239 -21.93 2.35 -4.08
N LYS A 240 -22.98 2.32 -3.26
CA LYS A 240 -24.35 2.55 -3.72
C LYS A 240 -25.18 3.12 -2.58
N ALA A 241 -26.05 4.07 -2.90
CA ALA A 241 -27.05 4.56 -1.95
C ALA A 241 -28.08 3.47 -1.63
N TYR A 242 -28.60 3.49 -0.41
CA TYR A 242 -29.62 2.53 0.04
C TYR A 242 -30.91 2.64 -0.77
N ASP A 243 -31.62 1.53 -0.91
CA ASP A 243 -32.90 1.46 -1.60
C ASP A 243 -33.99 0.88 -0.69
N GLU A 244 -35.14 0.48 -1.24
CA GLU A 244 -36.25 -0.06 -0.44
C GLU A 244 -35.99 -1.48 0.10
N ASN A 245 -34.99 -2.19 -0.43
CA ASN A 245 -34.67 -3.57 -0.13
C ASN A 245 -33.30 -3.75 0.54
N TRP A 246 -32.33 -2.90 0.20
CA TRP A 246 -30.93 -3.13 0.56
C TRP A 246 -30.25 -1.91 1.17
N GLN A 247 -29.47 -2.21 2.21
CA GLN A 247 -28.41 -1.37 2.71
C GLN A 247 -27.08 -1.85 2.11
N TYR A 248 -26.37 -0.99 1.38
CA TYR A 248 -25.17 -1.36 0.66
C TYR A 248 -23.91 -0.94 1.42
N ILE A 249 -23.08 -1.92 1.78
CA ILE A 249 -21.77 -1.67 2.34
C ILE A 249 -20.81 -1.52 1.16
N SER A 250 -20.12 -0.38 1.11
CA SER A 250 -19.11 -0.13 0.07
C SER A 250 -18.09 -1.26 0.04
N GLY A 251 -17.70 -1.65 -1.17
CA GLY A 251 -16.78 -2.77 -1.35
C GLY A 251 -15.40 -2.46 -0.79
N PRO A 252 -14.61 -3.48 -0.45
CA PRO A 252 -13.25 -3.27 0.01
C PRO A 252 -12.47 -2.50 -1.06
N GLY A 253 -11.71 -1.49 -0.63
CA GLY A 253 -10.67 -0.86 -1.45
C GLY A 253 -9.57 -1.87 -1.73
N GLY A 254 -9.82 -2.83 -2.62
CA GLY A 254 -9.03 -4.05 -2.70
C GLY A 254 -8.87 -4.64 -4.09
N LEU A 255 -9.73 -4.28 -5.06
CA LEU A 255 -9.41 -4.58 -6.44
C LEU A 255 -8.34 -3.59 -6.90
N THR A 256 -7.13 -4.11 -7.09
CA THR A 256 -6.05 -3.34 -7.71
C THR A 256 -6.07 -3.61 -9.20
N LEU A 257 -6.37 -2.59 -10.00
CA LEU A 257 -6.26 -2.67 -11.46
C LEU A 257 -4.91 -2.09 -11.88
N ILE A 258 -4.04 -2.93 -12.44
CA ILE A 258 -2.77 -2.50 -13.00
C ILE A 258 -2.95 -2.26 -14.50
N GLY A 259 -2.73 -1.02 -14.95
CA GLY A 259 -2.50 -0.72 -16.36
C GLY A 259 -1.05 -0.97 -16.72
N GLU A 260 -0.80 -2.07 -17.42
CA GLU A 260 0.54 -2.56 -17.71
C GLU A 260 1.24 -1.75 -18.80
N PHE A 261 2.52 -1.47 -18.58
CA PHE A 261 3.42 -1.07 -19.65
C PHE A 261 3.68 -2.26 -20.59
N ALA A 262 3.57 -2.03 -21.90
CA ALA A 262 3.71 -3.06 -22.93
C ALA A 262 5.12 -3.67 -23.01
N ASP A 263 6.13 -2.97 -22.49
CA ASP A 263 7.54 -3.36 -22.50
C ASP A 263 8.08 -3.71 -21.10
N VAL A 264 7.21 -3.91 -20.11
CA VAL A 264 7.58 -4.36 -18.76
C VAL A 264 6.80 -5.63 -18.42
N SER A 265 7.46 -6.79 -18.52
CA SER A 265 6.85 -8.07 -18.16
C SER A 265 6.53 -8.17 -16.66
N ALA A 266 5.48 -8.91 -16.29
CA ALA A 266 5.14 -9.20 -14.89
C ALA A 266 6.31 -9.81 -14.08
N ASP A 267 7.19 -10.59 -14.72
CA ASP A 267 8.39 -11.18 -14.09
C ASP A 267 9.59 -10.21 -14.01
N HIS A 268 9.45 -8.96 -14.46
CA HIS A 268 10.54 -8.00 -14.41
C HIS A 268 10.87 -7.66 -12.94
N PRO A 269 12.16 -7.66 -12.51
CA PRO A 269 12.52 -7.46 -11.10
C PRO A 269 11.96 -6.17 -10.45
N HIS A 270 11.74 -5.16 -11.27
CA HIS A 270 11.21 -3.86 -10.86
C HIS A 270 9.73 -3.63 -11.24
N TYR A 271 8.98 -4.68 -11.64
CA TYR A 271 7.60 -4.57 -12.11
C TYR A 271 6.71 -3.81 -11.12
N GLY A 272 6.73 -4.21 -9.85
CA GLY A 272 5.93 -3.57 -8.80
C GLY A 272 6.32 -2.11 -8.59
N ALA A 273 7.62 -1.81 -8.49
CA ALA A 273 8.12 -0.45 -8.29
C ALA A 273 7.74 0.49 -9.44
N ILE A 274 7.91 0.04 -10.69
CA ILE A 274 7.56 0.82 -11.90
C ILE A 274 6.08 1.21 -11.88
N HIS A 275 5.19 0.25 -11.67
CA HIS A 275 3.74 0.52 -11.69
C HIS A 275 3.29 1.32 -10.46
N ALA A 276 3.92 1.12 -9.30
CA ALA A 276 3.62 1.90 -8.09
C ALA A 276 3.90 3.39 -8.29
N ILE A 277 5.09 3.75 -8.79
CA ILE A 277 5.43 5.16 -9.01
C ILE A 277 4.70 5.75 -10.23
N ALA A 278 4.27 4.93 -11.18
CA ALA A 278 3.38 5.36 -12.26
C ALA A 278 1.97 5.67 -11.73
N GLY A 279 1.42 4.82 -10.87
CA GLY A 279 0.13 5.05 -10.19
C GLY A 279 0.14 6.31 -9.32
N ALA A 280 1.29 6.64 -8.74
CA ALA A 280 1.51 7.89 -8.00
C ALA A 280 1.74 9.13 -8.90
N GLY A 281 1.73 8.99 -10.22
CA GLY A 281 1.94 10.09 -11.18
C GLY A 281 3.37 10.62 -11.25
N ILE A 282 4.35 9.90 -10.70
CA ILE A 282 5.77 10.31 -10.68
C ILE A 282 6.43 10.04 -12.03
N VAL A 283 6.02 8.97 -12.70
CA VAL A 283 6.47 8.59 -14.05
C VAL A 283 5.30 8.32 -14.97
N GLU A 284 5.56 8.48 -16.25
CA GLU A 284 4.69 8.14 -17.35
C GLU A 284 5.50 7.37 -18.41
N GLY A 285 4.79 6.73 -19.34
CA GLY A 285 5.43 6.15 -20.52
C GLY A 285 5.89 7.22 -21.51
N TYR A 286 6.60 6.81 -22.54
CA TYR A 286 7.06 7.69 -23.60
C TYR A 286 5.91 8.39 -24.30
N LYS A 287 6.15 9.61 -24.78
CA LYS A 287 5.16 10.38 -25.53
C LYS A 287 5.38 10.22 -27.03
N THR A 288 4.29 10.22 -27.79
CA THR A 288 4.33 10.39 -29.24
C THR A 288 4.73 11.83 -29.60
N ASP A 289 5.03 12.08 -30.89
CA ASP A 289 5.29 13.44 -31.38
C ASP A 289 4.09 14.39 -31.18
N ALA A 290 2.87 13.84 -31.06
CA ALA A 290 1.65 14.59 -30.76
C ALA A 290 1.49 14.90 -29.25
N GLY A 291 2.33 14.34 -28.40
CA GLY A 291 2.30 14.53 -26.94
C GLY A 291 1.51 13.46 -26.16
N ASP A 292 0.92 12.48 -26.85
CA ASP A 292 0.13 11.42 -26.21
C ASP A 292 1.04 10.42 -25.48
N VAL A 293 0.67 10.06 -24.25
CA VAL A 293 1.40 9.03 -23.48
C VAL A 293 1.15 7.65 -24.10
N THR A 294 2.23 6.89 -24.29
CA THR A 294 2.21 5.52 -24.77
C THR A 294 2.44 4.54 -23.60
N PRO A 295 2.03 3.26 -23.73
CA PRO A 295 2.33 2.24 -22.72
C PRO A 295 3.79 1.74 -22.81
N SER A 296 4.74 2.52 -23.34
CA SER A 296 6.16 2.15 -23.41
C SER A 296 6.94 2.84 -22.29
N PHE A 297 7.52 2.08 -21.37
CA PHE A 297 8.26 2.61 -20.23
C PHE A 297 9.75 2.83 -20.52
N GLY A 298 10.40 1.95 -21.29
CA GLY A 298 11.84 1.94 -21.50
C GLY A 298 12.65 1.54 -20.26
N PRO A 299 12.46 0.35 -19.66
CA PRO A 299 13.05 0.00 -18.37
C PRO A 299 14.59 0.05 -18.34
N ALA A 300 15.24 -0.28 -19.47
CA ALA A 300 16.69 -0.30 -19.61
C ALA A 300 17.30 1.06 -20.04
N ASP A 301 16.48 2.05 -20.36
CA ASP A 301 16.99 3.35 -20.78
C ASP A 301 17.57 4.12 -19.59
N ASN A 302 18.61 4.90 -19.84
CA ASN A 302 19.25 5.70 -18.81
C ASN A 302 18.52 7.02 -18.61
N LEU A 303 18.47 7.50 -17.38
CA LEU A 303 17.90 8.81 -17.07
C LEU A 303 18.92 9.94 -17.19
N PHE A 304 18.43 11.11 -17.57
CA PHE A 304 19.15 12.37 -17.38
C PHE A 304 18.99 12.90 -15.96
N ARG A 305 19.98 13.67 -15.49
CA ARG A 305 19.92 14.34 -14.17
C ARG A 305 18.67 15.20 -13.99
N ALA A 306 18.23 15.92 -15.02
CA ALA A 306 17.00 16.70 -14.95
C ALA A 306 15.73 15.83 -14.88
N GLN A 307 15.70 14.67 -15.52
CA GLN A 307 14.57 13.73 -15.39
C GLN A 307 14.49 13.19 -13.97
N PHE A 308 15.62 12.83 -13.37
CA PHE A 308 15.65 12.43 -11.96
C PHE A 308 15.18 13.56 -11.04
N ALA A 309 15.62 14.81 -11.27
CA ALA A 309 15.16 15.97 -10.49
C ALA A 309 13.63 16.12 -10.54
N LYS A 310 13.02 15.97 -11.72
CA LYS A 310 11.55 15.93 -11.85
C LYS A 310 10.94 14.80 -11.02
N MET A 311 11.46 13.58 -11.17
CA MET A 311 10.91 12.41 -10.47
C MET A 311 10.96 12.57 -8.95
N ILE A 312 12.10 13.00 -8.38
CA ILE A 312 12.21 13.19 -6.92
C ILE A 312 11.36 14.37 -6.43
N SER A 313 11.20 15.44 -7.22
CA SER A 313 10.29 16.53 -6.88
C SER A 313 8.83 16.08 -6.80
N LEU A 314 8.39 15.25 -7.75
CA LEU A 314 7.04 14.69 -7.76
C LEU A 314 6.84 13.69 -6.61
N ALA A 315 7.81 12.81 -6.38
CA ALA A 315 7.76 11.81 -5.31
C ALA A 315 7.57 12.45 -3.92
N LEU A 316 8.20 13.60 -3.69
CA LEU A 316 8.10 14.33 -2.43
C LEU A 316 7.01 15.40 -2.43
N SER A 317 6.21 15.50 -3.49
CA SER A 317 5.19 16.54 -3.67
C SER A 317 5.72 17.95 -3.40
N LEU A 318 6.93 18.26 -3.90
CA LEU A 318 7.54 19.58 -3.71
C LEU A 318 6.72 20.65 -4.44
N GLU A 319 6.61 21.83 -3.81
CA GLU A 319 6.02 23.01 -4.45
C GLU A 319 6.82 23.43 -5.69
N ILE A 320 6.17 23.39 -6.86
CA ILE A 320 6.77 23.80 -8.14
C ILE A 320 6.38 25.25 -8.42
N VAL A 321 7.30 26.17 -8.10
CA VAL A 321 7.09 27.62 -8.31
C VAL A 321 7.51 27.99 -9.73
N ALA A 322 6.53 28.40 -10.54
CA ALA A 322 6.78 28.82 -11.92
C ALA A 322 7.73 30.01 -11.98
N GLY A 323 8.80 29.89 -12.77
CA GLY A 323 9.78 30.96 -12.94
C GLY A 323 10.86 30.98 -11.85
N ALA A 324 10.93 29.97 -10.98
CA ALA A 324 11.98 29.89 -9.98
C ALA A 324 13.37 29.77 -10.63
N ASP A 325 14.33 30.51 -10.07
CA ASP A 325 15.69 30.60 -10.59
C ASP A 325 16.66 29.68 -9.85
N THR A 326 17.72 29.31 -10.55
CA THR A 326 18.88 28.58 -10.01
C THR A 326 20.17 29.26 -10.50
N PRO A 327 21.34 29.01 -9.87
CA PRO A 327 22.61 29.49 -10.41
C PRO A 327 23.05 28.74 -11.69
N PHE A 328 22.30 27.72 -12.13
CA PHE A 328 22.69 26.86 -13.25
C PHE A 328 22.39 27.50 -14.59
N THR A 329 23.39 27.52 -15.47
CA THR A 329 23.32 28.19 -16.77
C THR A 329 23.04 27.24 -17.93
N ASP A 330 22.99 25.93 -17.66
CA ASP A 330 22.87 24.84 -18.63
C ASP A 330 21.51 24.14 -18.61
N LEU A 331 20.47 24.77 -18.06
CA LEU A 331 19.11 24.22 -18.01
C LEU A 331 18.36 24.32 -19.37
N GLY A 332 18.91 25.08 -20.33
CA GLY A 332 18.28 25.36 -21.61
C GLY A 332 17.44 26.64 -21.59
N GLU A 333 16.63 26.82 -22.64
CA GLU A 333 15.66 27.91 -22.70
C GLU A 333 14.38 27.52 -21.95
N ARG A 334 13.82 28.48 -21.21
CA ARG A 334 12.56 28.27 -20.50
C ARG A 334 11.39 28.36 -21.46
N GLU A 335 10.64 27.27 -21.56
CA GLU A 335 9.42 27.19 -22.34
C GLU A 335 8.22 27.69 -21.51
N THR A 336 7.39 28.57 -22.10
CA THR A 336 6.22 29.12 -21.39
C THR A 336 5.19 28.02 -21.13
N GLY A 337 4.78 27.85 -19.87
CA GLY A 337 3.82 26.82 -19.46
C GLY A 337 4.41 25.41 -19.29
N ASN A 338 5.71 25.24 -19.51
CA ASN A 338 6.40 23.98 -19.26
C ASN A 338 7.35 24.14 -18.04
N PRO A 339 7.06 23.49 -16.90
CA PRO A 339 7.92 23.58 -15.72
C PRO A 339 9.24 22.83 -15.88
N TYR A 340 9.36 21.95 -16.88
CA TYR A 340 10.56 21.14 -17.08
C TYR A 340 11.58 21.82 -18.01
N PRO A 341 12.89 21.74 -17.72
CA PRO A 341 13.48 21.20 -16.48
C PRO A 341 13.55 22.22 -15.33
N HIS A 342 13.40 23.51 -15.64
CA HIS A 342 13.80 24.61 -14.76
C HIS A 342 13.13 24.59 -13.38
N ASP A 343 11.79 24.52 -13.31
CA ASP A 343 11.07 24.66 -12.05
C ASP A 343 11.25 23.43 -11.15
N PHE A 344 11.36 22.24 -11.75
CA PHE A 344 11.68 21.02 -10.99
C PHE A 344 13.09 21.05 -10.41
N VAL A 345 14.09 21.45 -11.20
CA VAL A 345 15.46 21.59 -10.71
C VAL A 345 15.53 22.66 -9.62
N ALA A 346 14.83 23.79 -9.79
CA ALA A 346 14.77 24.85 -8.78
C ALA A 346 14.12 24.37 -7.47
N ALA A 347 12.99 23.67 -7.56
CA ALA A 347 12.31 23.11 -6.39
C ALA A 347 13.23 22.19 -5.60
N ALA A 348 13.85 21.20 -6.26
CA ALA A 348 14.75 20.27 -5.58
C ALA A 348 16.05 20.94 -5.08
N PHE A 349 16.56 21.94 -5.80
CA PHE A 349 17.78 22.68 -5.42
C PHE A 349 17.54 23.53 -4.17
N SER A 350 16.39 24.22 -4.10
CA SER A 350 16.01 25.05 -2.93
C SER A 350 15.92 24.25 -1.63
N ARG A 351 15.67 22.94 -1.73
CA ARG A 351 15.63 22.00 -0.60
C ARG A 351 16.96 21.27 -0.36
N GLY A 352 18.01 21.59 -1.12
CA GLY A 352 19.33 20.96 -1.00
C GLY A 352 19.39 19.50 -1.46
N ILE A 353 18.33 18.99 -2.08
CA ILE A 353 18.23 17.61 -2.58
C ILE A 353 19.19 17.41 -3.75
N VAL A 354 19.08 18.29 -4.75
CA VAL A 354 20.00 18.33 -5.89
C VAL A 354 21.05 19.43 -5.72
N LYS A 355 22.23 19.19 -6.28
CA LYS A 355 23.33 20.17 -6.38
C LYS A 355 23.90 20.13 -7.79
N GLY A 356 24.55 21.22 -8.20
CA GLY A 356 25.29 21.28 -9.47
C GLY A 356 26.54 20.41 -9.44
N LEU A 357 27.02 20.04 -10.63
CA LEU A 357 28.35 19.46 -10.82
C LEU A 357 29.44 20.52 -10.58
N THR A 358 29.11 21.78 -10.82
CA THR A 358 29.90 22.96 -10.45
C THR A 358 29.00 23.99 -9.76
N THR A 359 29.52 25.17 -9.46
CA THR A 359 28.73 26.30 -8.93
C THR A 359 27.66 26.81 -9.89
N ASN A 360 27.81 26.59 -11.21
CA ASN A 360 26.93 27.15 -12.24
C ASN A 360 26.52 26.15 -13.35
N THR A 361 26.83 24.87 -13.17
CA THR A 361 26.50 23.79 -14.12
C THR A 361 25.78 22.66 -13.40
N PHE A 362 24.57 22.33 -13.85
CA PHE A 362 23.77 21.25 -13.30
C PHE A 362 24.07 19.90 -13.93
N GLY A 363 24.44 19.86 -15.22
CA GLY A 363 24.55 18.63 -16.02
C GLY A 363 23.18 18.16 -16.51
N THR A 364 22.32 19.07 -16.97
CA THR A 364 20.88 18.86 -17.23
C THR A 364 20.57 17.58 -18.02
N TYR A 365 21.29 17.36 -19.11
CA TYR A 365 21.13 16.22 -20.01
C TYR A 365 22.30 15.22 -19.94
N ASP A 366 23.10 15.30 -18.88
CA ASP A 366 24.06 14.25 -18.57
C ASP A 366 23.31 13.07 -17.97
N LYS A 367 23.74 11.86 -18.33
CA LYS A 367 23.22 10.64 -17.70
C LYS A 367 23.50 10.67 -16.20
N VAL A 368 22.48 10.45 -15.38
CA VAL A 368 22.64 10.41 -13.93
C VAL A 368 23.24 9.07 -13.51
N THR A 369 24.31 9.11 -12.71
CA THR A 369 24.97 7.88 -12.21
C THR A 369 24.25 7.32 -10.99
N ARG A 370 24.47 6.04 -10.68
CA ARG A 370 23.90 5.42 -9.47
C ARG A 370 24.27 6.18 -8.20
N ALA A 371 25.54 6.52 -8.04
CA ALA A 371 26.02 7.30 -6.88
C ALA A 371 25.29 8.64 -6.73
N GLN A 372 24.99 9.31 -7.84
CA GLN A 372 24.28 10.58 -7.83
C GLN A 372 22.81 10.40 -7.45
N VAL A 373 22.10 9.41 -8.01
CA VAL A 373 20.72 9.09 -7.62
C VAL A 373 20.65 8.81 -6.12
N VAL A 374 21.46 7.88 -5.63
CA VAL A 374 21.48 7.48 -4.22
C VAL A 374 21.77 8.67 -3.30
N THR A 375 22.73 9.52 -3.68
CA THR A 375 23.04 10.73 -2.93
C THR A 375 21.87 11.69 -2.84
N MET A 376 21.14 11.90 -3.94
CA MET A 376 19.98 12.79 -3.95
C MET A 376 18.80 12.21 -3.16
N VAL A 377 18.59 10.89 -3.20
CA VAL A 377 17.57 10.19 -2.41
C VAL A 377 17.84 10.27 -0.91
N VAL A 378 19.08 10.06 -0.47
CA VAL A 378 19.43 10.20 0.95
C VAL A 378 19.22 11.64 1.42
N ARG A 379 19.62 12.64 0.63
CA ARG A 379 19.34 14.05 0.95
C ARG A 379 17.86 14.35 1.03
N ALA A 380 17.06 13.76 0.14
CA ALA A 380 15.60 13.87 0.17
C ALA A 380 15.01 13.31 1.47
N ALA A 381 15.35 12.07 1.83
CA ALA A 381 14.90 11.47 3.09
C ALA A 381 15.34 12.29 4.31
N GLN A 382 16.60 12.72 4.36
CA GLN A 382 17.12 13.58 5.44
C GLN A 382 16.41 14.93 5.53
N MET A 383 15.98 15.49 4.40
CA MET A 383 15.24 16.75 4.38
C MET A 383 13.84 16.55 4.97
N ILE A 384 13.10 15.57 4.45
CA ILE A 384 11.65 15.44 4.68
C ILE A 384 11.38 14.82 6.06
N THR A 385 12.01 13.68 6.33
CA THR A 385 11.82 12.93 7.58
C THR A 385 13.18 12.42 8.07
N PRO A 386 14.03 13.29 8.66
CA PRO A 386 15.36 12.88 9.12
C PRO A 386 15.34 11.67 10.06
N ALA A 387 14.28 11.51 10.86
CA ALA A 387 14.10 10.38 11.78
C ALA A 387 13.82 9.03 11.09
N ALA A 388 13.45 9.04 9.81
CA ALA A 388 13.23 7.80 9.03
C ALA A 388 14.56 7.10 8.69
N LEU A 389 15.68 7.84 8.70
CA LEU A 389 17.00 7.27 8.47
C LEU A 389 17.71 6.97 9.78
N SER A 390 18.08 5.72 9.97
CA SER A 390 19.00 5.28 11.01
C SER A 390 20.44 5.50 10.59
N GLU A 391 21.30 5.86 11.54
CA GLU A 391 22.75 5.91 11.32
C GLU A 391 23.30 4.49 11.13
N ALA A 392 24.04 4.28 10.04
CA ALA A 392 24.74 3.03 9.80
C ALA A 392 25.89 2.89 10.83
N PRO A 393 25.94 1.81 11.62
CA PRO A 393 26.99 1.61 12.62
C PRO A 393 28.36 1.45 11.95
N GLU A 394 29.43 1.75 12.67
CA GLU A 394 30.81 1.67 12.13
C GLU A 394 31.18 0.26 11.62
N THR A 395 30.52 -0.78 12.12
CA THR A 395 30.72 -2.17 11.70
C THR A 395 30.03 -2.52 10.37
N PHE A 396 29.11 -1.68 9.90
CA PHE A 396 28.41 -1.91 8.63
C PHE A 396 29.32 -1.54 7.45
N SER A 397 29.50 -2.49 6.54
CA SER A 397 30.27 -2.30 5.30
C SER A 397 29.33 -2.29 4.11
N ALA A 398 29.20 -1.12 3.47
CA ALA A 398 28.43 -0.97 2.24
C ALA A 398 29.13 -1.65 1.06
N THR A 399 28.34 -2.11 0.08
CA THR A 399 28.80 -2.84 -1.09
C THR A 399 29.86 -2.09 -1.89
N TRP A 400 29.71 -0.77 -2.07
CA TRP A 400 30.68 0.05 -2.80
C TRP A 400 31.91 0.48 -2.00
N GLY A 401 31.91 0.27 -0.68
CA GLY A 401 33.00 0.70 0.19
C GLY A 401 33.40 2.17 -0.02
N THR A 402 34.71 2.42 -0.12
CA THR A 402 35.29 3.74 -0.34
C THR A 402 35.51 3.99 -1.82
N PHE A 403 34.79 4.94 -2.41
CA PHE A 403 34.92 5.29 -3.84
C PHE A 403 34.83 6.80 -4.13
N SER A 404 34.24 7.59 -3.23
CA SER A 404 34.11 9.04 -3.39
C SER A 404 33.80 9.70 -2.06
N THR A 405 34.50 10.79 -1.73
CA THR A 405 34.21 11.62 -0.56
C THR A 405 32.82 12.26 -0.61
N ASP A 406 32.24 12.41 -1.79
CA ASP A 406 30.96 13.09 -1.97
C ASP A 406 29.76 12.14 -1.88
N HIS A 407 29.98 10.85 -2.15
CA HIS A 407 28.90 9.87 -2.35
C HIS A 407 28.97 8.67 -1.42
N GLN A 408 30.14 8.26 -0.92
CA GLN A 408 30.28 6.99 -0.20
C GLN A 408 29.46 6.94 1.10
N ASP A 409 29.38 8.05 1.83
CA ASP A 409 28.59 8.09 3.08
C ASP A 409 27.10 7.99 2.78
N ASN A 410 26.62 8.65 1.72
CA ASN A 410 25.24 8.52 1.29
C ASN A 410 24.92 7.10 0.81
N ALA A 411 25.83 6.47 0.04
CA ALA A 411 25.65 5.08 -0.35
C ALA A 411 25.55 4.15 0.85
N ARG A 412 26.40 4.35 1.87
CA ARG A 412 26.34 3.58 3.13
C ARG A 412 25.02 3.77 3.86
N ILE A 413 24.54 5.01 3.98
CA ILE A 413 23.25 5.32 4.62
C ILE A 413 22.11 4.67 3.83
N ALA A 414 22.13 4.77 2.51
CA ALA A 414 21.08 4.22 1.66
C ALA A 414 20.98 2.70 1.78
N GLU A 415 22.11 1.99 1.69
CA GLU A 415 22.13 0.53 1.78
C GLU A 415 21.69 0.05 3.16
N TYR A 416 22.14 0.70 4.23
CA TYR A 416 21.76 0.36 5.60
C TYR A 416 20.26 0.54 5.87
N ASN A 417 19.66 1.57 5.29
CA ASN A 417 18.24 1.89 5.44
C ASN A 417 17.36 1.24 4.36
N GLY A 418 17.87 0.25 3.62
CA GLY A 418 17.08 -0.50 2.64
C GLY A 418 16.70 0.26 1.37
N LEU A 419 17.20 1.49 1.15
CA LEU A 419 16.90 2.29 -0.04
C LEU A 419 17.42 1.65 -1.34
N LEU A 420 18.39 0.74 -1.25
CA LEU A 420 18.94 0.02 -2.40
C LEU A 420 18.35 -1.39 -2.58
N THR A 421 17.34 -1.77 -1.78
CA THR A 421 16.69 -3.08 -1.86
C THR A 421 16.13 -3.32 -3.26
N GLY A 422 16.38 -4.51 -3.80
CA GLY A 422 15.93 -4.92 -5.13
C GLY A 422 16.89 -4.58 -6.27
N LEU A 423 17.95 -3.81 -6.05
CA LEU A 423 18.99 -3.56 -7.05
C LEU A 423 20.01 -4.73 -7.12
N ASP A 424 20.52 -5.02 -8.31
CA ASP A 424 21.68 -5.90 -8.48
C ASP A 424 22.97 -5.15 -8.18
N LEU A 425 23.49 -5.35 -6.96
CA LEU A 425 24.73 -4.74 -6.49
C LEU A 425 25.94 -5.68 -6.62
N GLN A 426 25.91 -6.66 -7.53
CA GLN A 426 27.03 -7.58 -7.75
C GLN A 426 27.90 -7.24 -8.98
N GLY A 427 29.20 -7.48 -8.86
CA GLY A 427 30.15 -7.40 -9.98
C GLY A 427 30.19 -6.03 -10.66
N THR A 428 30.32 -6.02 -12.00
CA THR A 428 30.36 -4.78 -12.78
C THR A 428 28.99 -4.13 -12.95
N ALA A 429 27.89 -4.86 -12.75
CA ALA A 429 26.53 -4.29 -12.77
C ALA A 429 26.33 -3.27 -11.65
N ALA A 430 27.08 -3.44 -10.56
CA ALA A 430 27.07 -2.57 -9.41
C ALA A 430 27.85 -1.27 -9.59
N ASP A 431 28.50 -0.95 -10.72
CA ASP A 431 29.39 0.22 -10.76
C ASP A 431 28.66 1.52 -10.35
N PRO A 432 29.11 2.22 -9.28
CA PRO A 432 28.46 3.43 -8.77
C PRO A 432 28.50 4.60 -9.77
N TRP A 433 29.40 4.56 -10.74
CA TRP A 433 29.59 5.61 -11.76
C TRP A 433 28.89 5.33 -13.07
N GLU A 434 28.42 4.10 -13.28
CA GLU A 434 27.60 3.81 -14.44
C GLU A 434 26.24 4.52 -14.33
N PRO A 435 25.67 4.95 -15.48
CA PRO A 435 24.31 5.49 -15.53
C PRO A 435 23.28 4.56 -14.90
N MET A 436 22.36 5.14 -14.13
CA MET A 436 21.24 4.39 -13.56
C MET A 436 20.09 4.34 -14.57
N THR A 437 19.53 3.14 -14.73
CA THR A 437 18.39 2.92 -15.63
C THR A 437 17.09 3.47 -15.05
N ARG A 438 16.07 3.65 -15.90
CA ARG A 438 14.72 4.04 -15.51
C ARG A 438 14.11 3.06 -14.50
N ALA A 439 14.30 1.76 -14.70
CA ALA A 439 13.76 0.75 -13.81
C ALA A 439 14.45 0.72 -12.44
N GLU A 440 15.77 0.80 -12.37
CA GLU A 440 16.49 0.89 -11.09
C GLU A 440 16.14 2.17 -10.33
N THR A 441 16.02 3.29 -11.05
CA THR A 441 15.61 4.55 -10.43
C THR A 441 14.19 4.45 -9.87
N ALA A 442 13.28 3.78 -10.59
CA ALA A 442 11.93 3.54 -10.10
C ALA A 442 11.94 2.73 -8.79
N GLN A 443 12.79 1.70 -8.71
CA GLN A 443 12.99 0.92 -7.50
C GLN A 443 13.46 1.78 -6.32
N VAL A 444 14.48 2.63 -6.52
CA VAL A 444 14.99 3.47 -5.43
C VAL A 444 13.96 4.50 -4.97
N ILE A 445 13.18 5.09 -5.88
CA ILE A 445 12.09 6.01 -5.51
C ILE A 445 10.98 5.26 -4.76
N ALA A 446 10.59 4.05 -5.21
CA ALA A 446 9.60 3.25 -4.50
C ALA A 446 10.06 2.92 -3.07
N ASN A 447 11.33 2.53 -2.89
CA ASN A 447 11.90 2.30 -1.56
C ASN A 447 11.91 3.58 -0.70
N LEU A 448 12.16 4.75 -1.31
CA LEU A 448 12.07 6.03 -0.60
C LEU A 448 10.64 6.32 -0.14
N LEU A 449 9.65 6.11 -1.00
CA LEU A 449 8.25 6.32 -0.62
C LEU A 449 7.83 5.39 0.52
N GLU A 450 8.25 4.13 0.48
CA GLU A 450 7.99 3.17 1.55
C GLU A 450 8.66 3.59 2.87
N LEU A 451 9.89 4.09 2.82
CA LEU A 451 10.61 4.59 3.99
C LEU A 451 9.93 5.81 4.64
N LEU A 452 9.17 6.58 3.86
CA LEU A 452 8.53 7.83 4.31
C LEU A 452 7.08 7.65 4.77
N LYS A 453 6.49 6.46 4.61
CA LYS A 453 5.23 6.07 5.25
C LYS A 453 5.48 5.85 6.73
#